data_AF-Q9RZI8-F1
#
_entry.id   AF-Q9RZI8-F1
#
_cell.length_a   1.000
_cell.length_b   1.000
_cell.length_c   1.000
_cell.angle_alpha   90.00
_cell.angle_beta   90.00
_cell.angle_gamma   90.00
#
_symmetry.space_group_name_H-M   'P 1'
#
loop_
_entity.id
_entity.type
_entity.pdbx_description
1 polymer ?
#
loop_
_entity_poly.entity_id
_entity_poly.type
_entity_poly.pdbx_seq_one_letter_code
_entity_poly.pdbx_strand_id
1 'polypeptide(L)'
;MNSYVLDYSARQKVGGTHLTYNYLKQFPVLPPSVFNPSRLAFITPRVLELTYTAHDLSGFARDLGYAGEPFTWDDERRFWLRAELDALYFLLYGIERPDVDYIMETFPIVKRKDVAAHGSYRTKEAILSVYDELTALGLERLHEYASRVPGGAVAGGWGPE
;
A
#
# COMPACT_ATOMS: atom_id res chain seq x y z
N MET A 1 -4.54 -4.74 6.51
CA MET A 1 -5.79 -3.95 6.45
C MET A 1 -5.47 -2.44 6.39
N ASN A 2 -4.54 -2.02 5.53
CA ASN A 2 -4.17 -0.61 5.37
C ASN A 2 -4.11 -0.33 3.87
N SER A 3 -5.27 -0.20 3.23
CA SER A 3 -5.38 0.21 1.83
C SER A 3 -6.65 1.02 1.60
N TYR A 4 -6.58 2.04 0.73
CA TYR A 4 -7.73 2.92 0.48
C TYR A 4 -8.96 2.17 -0.06
N VAL A 5 -8.76 1.14 -0.87
CA VAL A 5 -9.85 0.28 -1.40
C VAL A 5 -10.59 -0.47 -0.29
N LEU A 6 -9.86 -1.00 0.71
CA LEU A 6 -10.47 -1.67 1.85
C LEU A 6 -11.16 -0.67 2.78
N ASP A 7 -10.53 0.48 3.03
CA ASP A 7 -11.11 1.56 3.85
C ASP A 7 -12.40 2.10 3.23
N TYR A 8 -12.43 2.27 1.91
CA TYR A 8 -13.62 2.65 1.19
C TYR A 8 -14.73 1.62 1.38
N SER A 9 -14.42 0.34 1.15
CA SER A 9 -15.38 -0.76 1.33
C SER A 9 -15.92 -0.84 2.76
N ALA A 10 -15.05 -0.64 3.76
CA ALA A 10 -15.43 -0.62 5.16
C ALA A 10 -16.38 0.55 5.49
N ARG A 11 -16.11 1.75 4.98
CA ARG A 11 -16.96 2.94 5.21
C ARG A 11 -18.37 2.79 4.64
N GLN A 12 -18.54 2.02 3.56
CA GLN A 12 -19.88 1.74 3.00
C GLN A 12 -20.69 0.77 3.86
N LYS A 13 -20.04 -0.03 4.70
CA LYS A 13 -20.67 -1.11 5.47
C LYS A 13 -20.75 -0.83 6.97
N VAL A 14 -19.86 0.01 7.48
CA VAL A 14 -19.73 0.31 8.91
C VAL A 14 -20.30 1.71 9.17
N GLY A 15 -21.54 1.77 9.67
CA GLY A 15 -22.23 3.03 10.01
C GLY A 15 -21.85 3.65 11.37
N GLY A 16 -20.89 3.08 12.10
CA GLY A 16 -20.49 3.54 13.44
C GLY A 16 -18.98 3.39 13.69
N THR A 17 -18.51 3.63 14.91
CA THR A 17 -17.08 3.54 15.27
C THR A 17 -16.64 2.14 15.71
N HIS A 18 -17.57 1.18 15.74
CA HIS A 18 -17.32 -0.19 16.18
C HIS A 18 -17.32 -1.16 15.01
N LEU A 19 -16.21 -1.90 14.85
CA LEU A 19 -16.10 -3.01 13.92
C LEU A 19 -16.58 -4.29 14.61
N THR A 20 -17.80 -4.73 14.32
CA THR A 20 -18.31 -6.01 14.81
C THR A 20 -17.84 -7.16 13.91
N TYR A 21 -17.73 -8.38 14.46
CA TYR A 21 -17.32 -9.59 13.72
C TYR A 21 -18.14 -9.83 12.45
N ASN A 22 -19.41 -9.42 12.43
CA ASN A 22 -20.28 -9.55 11.27
C ASN A 22 -19.89 -8.61 10.12
N TYR A 23 -19.36 -7.41 10.40
CA TYR A 23 -18.83 -6.51 9.37
C TYR A 23 -17.49 -7.00 8.84
N LEU A 24 -16.61 -7.51 9.71
CA LEU A 24 -15.32 -8.05 9.30
C LEU A 24 -15.46 -9.20 8.29
N LYS A 25 -16.43 -10.11 8.50
CA LYS A 25 -16.72 -11.22 7.58
C LYS A 25 -17.28 -10.78 6.22
N GLN A 26 -17.75 -9.55 6.08
CA GLN A 26 -18.29 -9.00 4.83
C GLN A 26 -17.29 -8.18 4.05
N PHE A 27 -16.09 -7.94 4.61
CA PHE A 27 -15.08 -7.19 3.88
C PHE A 27 -14.56 -8.01 2.70
N PRO A 28 -14.40 -7.38 1.52
CA PRO A 28 -13.78 -8.04 0.39
C PRO A 28 -12.30 -8.22 0.76
N VAL A 29 -11.94 -9.37 1.31
CA VAL A 29 -10.55 -9.75 1.57
C VAL A 29 -10.11 -10.63 0.42
N LEU A 30 -9.02 -10.24 -0.25
CA LEU A 30 -8.46 -11.03 -1.34
C LEU A 30 -8.07 -12.42 -0.82
N PRO A 31 -8.43 -13.50 -1.55
CA PRO A 31 -8.07 -14.85 -1.12
C PRO A 31 -6.56 -15.05 -1.21
N PRO A 32 -5.98 -15.96 -0.39
CA PRO A 32 -4.53 -16.24 -0.41
C PRO A 32 -3.97 -16.56 -1.80
N SER A 33 -4.78 -17.16 -2.69
CA SER A 33 -4.39 -17.50 -4.06
C SER A 33 -4.02 -16.29 -4.93
N VAL A 34 -4.42 -15.07 -4.54
CA VAL A 34 -4.02 -13.84 -5.24
C VAL A 34 -2.54 -13.51 -4.98
N PHE A 35 -1.96 -13.95 -3.87
CA PHE A 35 -0.59 -13.60 -3.47
C PHE A 35 0.43 -14.62 -3.99
N ASN A 36 0.67 -14.61 -5.30
CA ASN A 36 1.73 -15.40 -5.93
C ASN A 36 3.14 -14.86 -5.58
N PRO A 37 4.23 -15.62 -5.84
CA PRO A 37 5.58 -15.20 -5.50
C PRO A 37 5.99 -13.83 -6.06
N SER A 38 5.61 -13.50 -7.30
CA SER A 38 5.91 -12.20 -7.93
C SER A 38 5.27 -11.03 -7.15
N ARG A 39 4.00 -11.18 -6.75
CA ARG A 39 3.28 -10.18 -5.96
C ARG A 39 3.83 -10.09 -4.53
N LEU A 40 4.20 -11.21 -3.92
CA LEU A 40 4.83 -11.23 -2.60
C LEU A 40 6.20 -10.56 -2.60
N ALA A 41 7.03 -10.80 -3.63
CA ALA A 41 8.31 -10.12 -3.79
C ALA A 41 8.16 -8.59 -3.92
N PHE A 42 7.03 -8.12 -4.45
CA PHE A 42 6.69 -6.69 -4.48
C PHE A 42 6.20 -6.18 -3.11
N ILE A 43 5.28 -6.90 -2.46
CA ILE A 43 4.56 -6.44 -1.26
C ILE A 43 5.44 -6.53 -0.01
N THR A 44 6.08 -7.68 0.21
CA THR A 44 6.80 -7.99 1.46
C THR A 44 7.88 -6.98 1.83
N PRO A 45 8.82 -6.58 0.95
CA PRO A 45 9.86 -5.62 1.33
C PRO A 45 9.29 -4.23 1.64
N ARG A 46 8.19 -3.82 0.97
CA ARG A 46 7.51 -2.55 1.26
C ARG A 46 6.83 -2.58 2.62
N VAL A 47 6.16 -3.68 2.96
CA VAL A 47 5.53 -3.87 4.27
C VAL A 47 6.59 -3.96 5.37
N LEU A 48 7.68 -4.68 5.12
CA LEU A 48 8.81 -4.78 6.04
C LEU A 48 9.36 -3.39 6.40
N GLU A 49 9.67 -2.56 5.40
CA GLU A 49 10.21 -1.22 5.62
C GLU A 49 9.20 -0.29 6.32
N LEU A 50 7.90 -0.41 5.99
CA LEU A 50 6.85 0.38 6.63
C LEU A 50 6.61 0.00 8.09
N THR A 51 6.87 -1.26 8.46
CA THR A 51 6.55 -1.80 9.78
C THR A 51 7.78 -1.84 10.69
N TYR A 52 8.94 -2.32 10.24
CA TYR A 52 10.10 -2.57 11.10
C TYR A 52 10.91 -1.30 11.38
N THR A 53 10.36 -0.39 12.20
CA THR A 53 11.00 0.91 12.54
C THR A 53 11.61 0.97 13.94
N ALA A 54 11.52 -0.12 14.72
CA ALA A 54 12.09 -0.21 16.06
C ALA A 54 12.46 -1.67 16.40
N HIS A 55 13.43 -1.88 17.30
CA HIS A 55 13.91 -3.22 17.68
C HIS A 55 12.84 -4.12 18.29
N ASP A 56 11.83 -3.56 18.95
CA ASP A 56 10.70 -4.30 19.50
C ASP A 56 9.92 -5.08 18.41
N LEU A 57 10.00 -4.64 17.16
CA LEU A 57 9.40 -5.28 16.00
C LEU A 57 10.34 -6.29 15.31
N SER A 58 11.48 -6.61 15.92
CA SER A 58 12.43 -7.59 15.37
C SER A 58 11.85 -8.99 15.21
N GLY A 59 10.85 -9.37 16.03
CA GLY A 59 10.11 -10.62 15.84
C GLY A 59 9.43 -10.68 14.47
N PHE A 60 8.70 -9.63 14.11
CA PHE A 60 8.05 -9.51 12.81
C PHE A 60 9.05 -9.54 11.64
N ALA A 61 10.18 -8.85 11.78
CA ALA A 61 11.23 -8.86 10.77
C ALA A 61 11.83 -10.26 10.58
N ARG A 62 12.12 -10.98 11.67
CA ARG A 62 12.64 -12.35 11.63
C ARG A 62 11.66 -13.33 11.00
N ASP A 63 10.36 -13.18 11.26
CA ASP A 63 9.32 -14.03 10.66
C ASP A 63 9.26 -13.85 9.13
N LEU A 64 9.69 -12.70 8.62
CA LEU A 64 9.85 -12.45 7.18
C LEU A 64 11.21 -12.88 6.62
N GLY A 65 12.14 -13.33 7.46
CA GLY A 65 13.51 -13.68 7.06
C GLY A 65 14.48 -12.50 7.02
N TYR A 66 14.12 -11.33 7.56
CA TYR A 66 15.00 -10.17 7.65
C TYR A 66 15.76 -10.13 8.98
N ALA A 67 17.09 -10.09 8.89
CA ALA A 67 18.01 -10.06 10.04
C ALA A 67 18.77 -8.73 10.19
N GLY A 68 18.43 -7.71 9.39
CA GLY A 68 19.05 -6.39 9.46
C GLY A 68 18.51 -5.52 10.59
N GLU A 69 19.00 -4.28 10.64
CA GLU A 69 18.56 -3.26 11.61
C GLU A 69 17.19 -2.67 11.25
N PRO A 70 16.46 -2.11 12.25
CA PRO A 70 15.23 -1.38 11.97
C PRO A 70 15.44 -0.23 10.99
N PHE A 71 14.45 0.00 10.13
CA PHE A 71 14.46 1.10 9.18
C PHE A 71 14.23 2.43 9.89
N THR A 72 15.03 3.44 9.54
CA THR A 72 14.83 4.79 10.04
C THR A 72 13.52 5.36 9.50
N TRP A 73 12.78 6.07 10.34
CA TRP A 73 11.55 6.73 9.93
C TRP A 73 11.86 7.86 8.92
N ASP A 74 11.31 7.74 7.72
CA ASP A 74 11.40 8.73 6.64
C ASP A 74 10.02 8.93 6.02
N ASP A 75 9.44 10.13 6.17
CA ASP A 75 8.09 10.42 5.70
C ASP A 75 7.93 10.31 4.18
N GLU A 76 8.95 10.68 3.41
CA GLU A 76 8.90 10.68 1.96
C GLU A 76 9.02 9.26 1.40
N ARG A 77 9.91 8.44 1.98
CA ARG A 77 9.98 7.01 1.64
C ARG A 77 8.67 6.31 1.97
N ARG A 78 8.12 6.56 3.16
CA ARG A 78 6.85 5.97 3.61
C ARG A 78 5.68 6.38 2.73
N PHE A 79 5.66 7.62 2.25
CA PHE A 79 4.66 8.12 1.31
C PHE A 79 4.65 7.27 0.03
N TRP A 80 5.80 7.10 -0.63
CA TRP A 80 5.89 6.31 -1.87
C TRP A 80 5.61 4.83 -1.66
N LEU A 81 6.14 4.22 -0.59
CA LEU A 81 5.86 2.81 -0.28
C LEU A 81 4.36 2.54 -0.14
N ARG A 82 3.63 3.45 0.53
CA ARG A 82 2.17 3.34 0.68
C ARG A 82 1.46 3.56 -0.64
N ALA A 83 1.82 4.59 -1.40
CA ALA A 83 1.22 4.87 -2.70
C ALA A 83 1.37 3.68 -3.67
N GLU A 84 2.53 3.03 -3.69
CA GLU A 84 2.79 1.84 -4.49
C GLU A 84 1.97 0.63 -4.06
N LEU A 85 1.83 0.40 -2.75
CA LEU A 85 0.96 -0.66 -2.23
C LEU A 85 -0.51 -0.38 -2.54
N ASP A 86 -0.99 0.85 -2.32
CA ASP A 86 -2.38 1.23 -2.60
C ASP A 86 -2.73 1.05 -4.08
N ALA A 87 -1.86 1.50 -4.99
CA ALA A 87 -2.02 1.29 -6.43
C ALA A 87 -2.09 -0.21 -6.80
N LEU A 88 -1.18 -1.03 -6.25
CA LEU A 88 -1.23 -2.47 -6.46
C LEU A 88 -2.54 -3.07 -5.94
N TYR A 89 -3.00 -2.68 -4.75
CA TYR A 89 -4.26 -3.19 -4.21
C TYR A 89 -5.44 -2.80 -5.08
N PHE A 90 -5.55 -1.55 -5.55
CA PHE A 90 -6.61 -1.18 -6.50
C PHE A 90 -6.67 -2.12 -7.71
N LEU A 91 -5.53 -2.49 -8.28
CA LEU A 91 -5.44 -3.46 -9.37
C LEU A 91 -5.84 -4.87 -8.94
N LEU A 92 -5.37 -5.36 -7.79
CA LEU A 92 -5.72 -6.69 -7.28
C LEU A 92 -7.22 -6.83 -6.96
N TYR A 93 -7.85 -5.73 -6.56
CA TYR A 93 -9.30 -5.64 -6.34
C TYR A 93 -10.11 -5.46 -7.63
N GLY A 94 -9.45 -5.29 -8.79
CA GLY A 94 -10.10 -5.11 -10.07
C GLY A 94 -10.81 -3.77 -10.23
N ILE A 95 -10.35 -2.72 -9.53
CA ILE A 95 -10.93 -1.39 -9.61
C ILE A 95 -10.39 -0.68 -10.83
N GLU A 96 -11.27 -0.19 -11.69
CA GLU A 96 -10.89 0.54 -12.90
C GLU A 96 -10.38 1.95 -12.58
N ARG A 97 -9.53 2.47 -13.45
CA ARG A 97 -8.85 3.77 -13.26
C ARG A 97 -9.80 4.94 -12.94
N PRO A 98 -10.98 5.10 -13.57
CA PRO A 98 -11.94 6.16 -13.17
C PRO A 98 -12.52 5.95 -11.77
N ASP A 99 -12.74 4.70 -11.37
CA ASP A 99 -13.25 4.35 -10.04
C ASP A 99 -12.20 4.59 -8.97
N VAL A 100 -10.91 4.38 -9.26
CA VAL A 100 -9.82 4.76 -8.33
C VAL A 100 -9.84 6.26 -8.07
N ASP A 101 -9.96 7.09 -9.12
CA ASP A 101 -10.05 8.55 -8.96
C ASP A 101 -11.26 8.95 -8.12
N TYR A 102 -12.42 8.37 -8.41
CA TYR A 102 -13.64 8.59 -7.63
C TYR A 102 -13.49 8.17 -6.16
N ILE A 103 -12.96 6.96 -5.89
CA ILE A 103 -12.74 6.46 -4.53
C ILE A 103 -11.85 7.43 -3.76
N MET A 104 -10.77 7.91 -4.36
CA MET A 104 -9.87 8.86 -3.70
C MET A 104 -10.56 10.19 -3.36
N GLU A 105 -11.50 10.66 -4.19
CA GLU A 105 -12.31 11.86 -3.89
C GLU A 105 -13.22 11.69 -2.65
N THR A 106 -13.48 10.46 -2.20
CA THR A 106 -14.28 10.20 -0.98
C THR A 106 -13.52 10.39 0.33
N PHE A 107 -12.25 10.81 0.29
CA PHE A 107 -11.39 11.04 1.46
C PHE A 107 -11.06 12.53 1.68
N PRO A 108 -12.04 13.37 2.06
CA PRO A 108 -11.89 14.83 2.11
C PRO A 108 -10.85 15.31 3.14
N ILE A 109 -10.64 14.55 4.22
CA ILE A 109 -9.62 14.89 5.24
C ILE A 109 -8.21 14.75 4.67
N VAL A 110 -7.95 13.68 3.91
CA VAL A 110 -6.66 13.46 3.26
C VAL A 110 -6.44 14.55 2.22
N LYS A 111 -7.43 14.77 1.34
CA LYS A 111 -7.39 15.85 0.34
C LYS A 111 -7.07 17.21 0.94
N ARG A 112 -7.77 17.60 2.02
CA ARG A 112 -7.53 18.89 2.69
C ARG A 112 -6.12 19.00 3.27
N LYS A 113 -5.61 17.93 3.88
CA LYS A 113 -4.24 17.91 4.44
C LYS A 113 -3.19 18.03 3.33
N ASP A 114 -3.35 17.29 2.24
CA ASP A 114 -2.43 17.33 1.11
C ASP A 114 -2.43 18.70 0.45
N VAL A 115 -3.61 19.27 0.17
CA VAL A 115 -3.71 20.60 -0.44
C VAL A 115 -3.10 21.67 0.47
N ALA A 116 -3.30 21.58 1.79
CA ALA A 116 -2.69 22.52 2.72
C ALA A 116 -1.15 22.40 2.78
N ALA A 117 -0.60 21.19 2.67
CA ALA A 117 0.84 20.94 2.77
C ALA A 117 1.60 21.10 1.44
N HIS A 118 0.95 20.78 0.32
CA HIS A 118 1.59 20.61 -0.99
C HIS A 118 0.92 21.39 -2.13
N GLY A 119 -0.25 22.00 -1.90
CA GLY A 119 -1.00 22.75 -2.91
C GLY A 119 -1.79 21.88 -3.90
N SER A 120 -1.63 20.56 -3.85
CA SER A 120 -2.34 19.59 -4.71
C SER A 120 -2.83 18.39 -3.91
N TYR A 121 -3.65 17.51 -4.51
CA TYR A 121 -4.04 16.26 -3.87
C TYR A 121 -2.96 15.19 -4.11
N ARG A 122 -1.76 15.45 -3.58
CA ARG A 122 -0.53 14.70 -3.82
C ARG A 122 -0.68 13.18 -3.67
N THR A 123 -1.37 12.70 -2.64
CA THR A 123 -1.60 11.27 -2.41
C THR A 123 -2.39 10.63 -3.55
N LYS A 124 -3.46 11.29 -4.01
CA LYS A 124 -4.25 10.81 -5.16
C LYS A 124 -3.40 10.79 -6.42
N GLU A 125 -2.69 11.88 -6.69
CA GLU A 125 -1.82 12.01 -7.87
C GLU A 125 -0.75 10.92 -7.90
N ALA A 126 -0.09 10.63 -6.77
CA ALA A 126 0.89 9.56 -6.66
C ALA A 126 0.29 8.17 -6.88
N ILE A 127 -0.83 7.84 -6.23
CA ILE A 127 -1.50 6.55 -6.39
C ILE A 127 -1.94 6.34 -7.83
N LEU A 128 -2.59 7.32 -8.44
CA LEU A 128 -3.04 7.24 -9.84
C LEU A 128 -1.85 7.08 -10.79
N SER A 129 -0.77 7.81 -10.56
CA SER A 129 0.44 7.72 -11.37
C SER A 129 1.09 6.33 -11.29
N VAL A 130 1.21 5.75 -10.09
CA VAL A 130 1.75 4.38 -9.94
C VAL A 130 0.76 3.34 -10.49
N TYR A 131 -0.55 3.54 -10.31
CA TYR A 131 -1.56 2.66 -10.89
C TYR A 131 -1.41 2.59 -12.42
N ASP A 132 -1.24 3.74 -13.07
CA ASP A 132 -1.08 3.82 -14.52
C ASP A 132 0.20 3.09 -14.98
N GLU A 133 1.30 3.21 -14.24
CA GLU A 133 2.55 2.48 -14.50
C GLU A 133 2.42 0.97 -14.32
N LEU A 134 1.83 0.52 -13.21
CA LEU A 134 1.62 -0.90 -12.93
C LEU A 134 0.64 -1.54 -13.94
N THR A 135 -0.35 -0.78 -14.40
CA THR A 135 -1.28 -1.20 -15.45
C THR A 135 -0.55 -1.39 -16.78
N ALA A 136 0.28 -0.42 -17.16
CA ALA A 136 1.06 -0.49 -18.40
C ALA A 136 2.11 -1.61 -18.37
N LEU A 137 2.72 -1.86 -17.21
CA LEU A 137 3.71 -2.92 -17.02
C LEU A 137 3.07 -4.32 -17.05
N GLY A 138 1.92 -4.46 -16.41
CA GLY A 138 1.23 -5.72 -16.16
C GLY A 138 1.73 -6.44 -14.90
N LEU A 139 0.80 -7.04 -14.15
CA LEU A 139 1.09 -7.66 -12.85
C LEU A 139 2.02 -8.88 -12.90
N GLU A 140 2.24 -9.47 -14.07
CA GLU A 140 3.20 -10.57 -14.23
C GLU A 140 4.66 -10.07 -14.23
N ARG A 141 4.87 -8.79 -14.56
CA ARG A 141 6.19 -8.15 -14.68
C ARG A 141 6.52 -7.23 -13.51
N LEU A 142 5.88 -7.41 -12.34
CA LEU A 142 6.11 -6.57 -11.15
C LEU A 142 7.58 -6.51 -10.71
N HIS A 143 8.37 -7.55 -10.99
CA HIS A 143 9.81 -7.58 -10.72
C HIS A 143 10.62 -6.53 -11.52
N GLU A 144 10.07 -6.00 -12.61
CA GLU A 144 10.68 -4.94 -13.42
C GLU A 144 10.28 -3.53 -12.97
N TYR A 145 9.32 -3.41 -12.05
CA TYR A 145 8.85 -2.11 -11.57
C TYR A 145 9.96 -1.40 -10.77
N ALA A 146 10.35 -0.22 -11.24
CA ALA A 146 11.30 0.64 -10.54
C ALA A 146 10.57 1.48 -9.48
N SER A 147 10.86 1.22 -8.21
CA SER A 147 10.26 1.95 -7.10
C SER A 147 10.65 3.43 -7.10
N ARG A 148 9.70 4.30 -6.73
CA ARG A 148 9.87 5.76 -6.64
C ARG A 148 10.41 6.22 -5.28
N VAL A 149 10.70 5.28 -4.39
CA VAL A 149 11.19 5.57 -3.05
C VAL A 149 12.58 6.26 -3.15
N PRO A 150 12.78 7.44 -2.53
CA PRO A 150 14.04 8.17 -2.63
C PRO A 150 15.14 7.53 -1.78
N GLY A 151 16.40 7.73 -2.17
CA GLY A 151 17.55 7.36 -1.33
C GLY A 151 17.95 5.87 -1.38
N GLY A 152 17.49 5.12 -2.38
CA GLY A 152 17.92 3.74 -2.63
C GLY A 152 16.77 2.74 -2.70
N ALA A 153 17.13 1.46 -2.86
CA ALA A 153 16.16 0.39 -3.02
C ALA A 153 15.21 0.24 -1.82
N VAL A 154 14.02 -0.31 -2.07
CA VAL A 154 13.07 -0.73 -1.03
C VAL A 154 13.74 -1.77 -0.13
N ALA A 155 13.56 -1.63 1.19
CA ALA A 155 14.17 -2.48 2.22
C ALA A 155 15.69 -2.63 2.06
N GLY A 156 16.38 -1.60 1.54
CA GLY A 156 17.82 -1.68 1.29
C GLY A 156 18.22 -2.69 0.21
N GLY A 157 17.29 -3.09 -0.65
CA GLY A 157 17.50 -4.12 -1.67
C GLY A 157 17.24 -5.55 -1.19
N TRP A 158 16.78 -5.72 0.06
CA TRP A 158 16.35 -7.01 0.55
C TRP A 158 15.07 -7.48 -0.15
N GLY A 159 15.02 -8.76 -0.47
CA GLY A 159 13.83 -9.46 -0.97
C GLY A 159 13.63 -10.76 -0.20
N PRO A 160 12.37 -11.21 -0.03
CA PRO A 160 12.10 -12.53 0.53
C PRO A 160 12.66 -13.62 -0.40
N GLU A 161 13.17 -14.70 0.18
CA GLU A 161 13.57 -15.92 -0.56
C GLU A 161 12.38 -16.65 -1.20
#